data_AF-A0A183KG26-F1
#
_entry.id   AF-A0A183KG26-F1
#
_cell.length_a   1.000
_cell.length_b   1.000
_cell.length_c   1.000
_cell.angle_alpha   90.00
_cell.angle_beta   90.00
_cell.angle_gamma   90.00
#
_symmetry.space_group_name_H-M   'P 1'
#
loop_
_entity.id
_entity.type
_entity.pdbx_description
1 polymer ?
#
loop_
_entity_poly.entity_id
_entity_poly.type
_entity_poly.pdbx_seq_one_letter_code
_entity_poly.pdbx_strand_id
1 'polypeptide(L)' 'MYTEISQKLQSSSNITEVSNNAFPVSGRLELRESTKGHKNIISDLTVLQAGQAFLVSASMDGVIKIWR' A
#
# COMPACT_ATOMS: atom_id res chain seq x y z
N MET A 1 24.21 -43.30 -24.70
CA MET A 1 22.97 -42.58 -25.04
C MET A 1 22.69 -41.62 -23.91
N TYR A 2 22.83 -40.32 -24.15
CA TYR A 2 22.39 -39.28 -23.20
C TYR A 2 21.07 -38.75 -23.73
N THR A 3 20.01 -38.86 -22.93
CA THR A 3 18.70 -38.31 -23.29
C THR A 3 18.51 -37.06 -22.43
N GLU A 4 18.70 -35.88 -23.03
CA GLU A 4 18.28 -34.62 -22.44
C GLU A 4 16.75 -34.61 -22.35
N ILE A 5 16.23 -34.49 -21.14
CA ILE A 5 14.80 -34.29 -20.92
C ILE A 5 14.63 -32.85 -20.46
N SER A 6 14.29 -31.98 -21.41
CA SER A 6 13.86 -30.61 -21.15
C SER A 6 12.62 -30.60 -20.26
N GLN A 7 12.79 -30.25 -18.98
CA GLN A 7 11.66 -30.01 -18.08
C GLN A 7 11.09 -28.61 -18.34
N LYS A 8 9.99 -28.58 -19.10
CA LYS A 8 9.13 -27.41 -19.24
C LYS A 8 8.42 -27.17 -17.91
N LEU A 9 8.79 -26.10 -17.21
CA LEU A 9 8.13 -25.66 -15.98
C LEU A 9 6.71 -25.18 -16.32
N GLN A 10 5.71 -26.03 -16.14
CA GLN A 10 4.31 -25.61 -16.18
C GLN A 10 4.00 -24.92 -14.84
N SER A 11 3.88 -23.60 -14.88
CA SER A 11 3.29 -22.78 -13.82
C SER A 11 1.82 -23.17 -13.64
N SER A 12 1.56 -24.19 -12.81
CA SER A 12 0.21 -24.50 -12.33
C SER A 12 0.17 -24.32 -10.81
N SER A 13 0.08 -23.06 -10.38
CA SER A 13 -0.23 -22.74 -8.99
C SER A 13 -1.73 -22.91 -8.75
N ASN A 14 -2.19 -24.16 -8.66
CA ASN A 14 -3.46 -24.45 -7.99
C ASN A 14 -3.22 -24.31 -6.49
N ILE A 15 -3.24 -23.08 -5.98
CA ILE A 15 -3.19 -22.84 -4.55
C ILE A 15 -4.62 -22.92 -4.03
N THR A 16 -4.97 -24.08 -3.46
CA THR A 16 -6.08 -24.19 -2.52
C THR A 16 -5.69 -23.44 -1.25
N GLU A 17 -5.89 -22.12 -1.24
CA GLU A 17 -5.83 -21.31 -0.01
C GLU A 17 -7.09 -21.56 0.83
N VAL A 18 -7.08 -22.65 1.59
CA VAL A 18 -7.90 -22.73 2.81
C VAL A 18 -7.09 -22.09 3.93
N SER A 19 -6.99 -20.76 3.91
CA SER A 19 -6.61 -20.00 5.10
C SER A 19 -7.78 -19.11 5.44
N ASN A 20 -8.51 -19.49 6.50
CA ASN A 20 -9.53 -18.68 7.14
C ASN A 20 -8.87 -17.47 7.85
N ASN A 21 -8.10 -16.68 7.12
CA ASN A 21 -7.57 -15.42 7.61
C ASN A 21 -8.59 -14.37 7.19
N ALA A 22 -9.42 -13.96 8.14
CA ALA A 22 -10.52 -13.00 7.99
C ALA A 22 -10.07 -11.57 7.61
N PHE A 23 -8.91 -11.40 7.00
CA PHE A 23 -8.34 -10.13 6.60
C PHE A 23 -8.11 -10.11 5.08
N PRO A 24 -8.62 -9.09 4.38
CA PRO A 24 -8.41 -8.97 2.94
C PRO A 24 -6.92 -8.77 2.65
N VAL A 25 -6.34 -9.68 1.84
CA VAL A 25 -4.95 -9.62 1.38
C VAL A 25 -4.74 -8.66 0.20
N SER A 26 -5.84 -8.10 -0.33
CA SER A 26 -5.83 -7.18 -1.47
C SER A 26 -6.92 -6.13 -1.34
N GLY A 27 -6.66 -4.93 -1.85
CA GLY A 27 -7.64 -3.85 -1.93
C GLY A 27 -7.31 -2.90 -3.09
N ARG A 28 -8.32 -2.18 -3.59
CA ARG A 28 -8.13 -1.16 -4.63
C ARG A 28 -7.81 0.19 -3.98
N LEU A 29 -6.75 0.83 -4.45
CA LEU A 29 -6.49 2.22 -4.10
C LEU A 29 -7.41 3.13 -4.93
N GLU A 30 -8.13 4.01 -4.24
CA GLU A 30 -8.92 5.07 -4.85
C GLU A 30 -8.23 6.41 -4.66
N LEU A 31 -8.02 7.13 -5.76
CA LEU A 31 -7.57 8.51 -5.68
C LEU A 31 -8.75 9.37 -5.21
N ARG A 32 -8.60 10.00 -4.05
CA ARG A 32 -9.54 11.02 -3.57
C ARG A 32 -8.93 12.39 -3.75
N GLU A 33 -9.68 13.30 -4.38
CA GLU A 33 -9.26 14.69 -4.45
C GLU A 33 -9.34 15.33 -3.06
N SER A 34 -8.28 16.03 -2.68
CA SER A 34 -8.32 16.89 -1.50
C SER A 34 -8.98 18.21 -1.89
N THR A 35 -10.14 18.50 -1.31
CA THR A 35 -10.85 19.76 -1.55
C THR A 35 -10.14 20.97 -0.93
N LYS A 36 -9.23 20.75 0.04
CA LYS A 36 -8.37 21.78 0.65
C LYS A 36 -7.04 21.17 1.14
N GLY A 37 -5.94 21.54 0.50
CA GLY A 37 -4.60 21.02 0.78
C GLY A 37 -3.60 22.06 1.30
N HIS A 38 -2.32 21.65 1.33
CA HIS A 38 -1.19 22.58 1.45
C HIS A 38 -1.11 23.50 0.24
N LYS A 39 -0.58 24.71 0.44
CA LYS A 39 -0.41 25.70 -0.64
C LYS A 39 0.93 25.58 -1.36
N ASN A 40 1.80 24.70 -0.88
CA ASN A 40 3.15 24.51 -1.39
C ASN A 40 3.56 23.03 -1.26
N ILE A 41 4.78 22.73 -1.68
CA ILE A 41 5.36 21.39 -1.67
C ILE A 41 5.28 20.79 -0.27
N ILE A 42 4.79 19.55 -0.20
CA ILE A 42 4.86 18.73 1.01
C ILE A 42 6.27 18.15 1.07
N SER A 43 7.00 18.44 2.14
CA SER A 43 8.38 17.98 2.32
C SER A 43 8.47 16.67 3.09
N ASP A 44 7.49 16.39 3.96
CA ASP A 44 7.50 15.21 4.81
C ASP A 44 6.09 14.73 5.17
N LEU A 45 5.96 13.42 5.40
CA LEU A 45 4.73 12.71 5.75
C LEU A 45 5.02 11.66 6.82
N THR A 46 4.28 11.69 7.92
CA THR A 46 4.38 10.68 8.98
C THR A 46 3.01 10.25 9.49
N VAL A 47 2.93 9.02 9.99
CA VAL A 47 1.71 8.48 10.58
C VAL A 47 1.89 8.40 12.09
N LEU A 48 1.01 9.09 12.82
CA LEU A 48 0.96 9.05 14.28
C LEU A 48 -0.10 8.04 14.72
N GLN A 49 0.28 7.09 15.56
CA GLN A 49 -0.66 6.19 16.23
C GLN A 49 -0.88 6.65 17.68
N ALA A 50 -1.98 7.34 17.91
CA ALA A 50 -2.40 7.81 19.24
C ALA A 50 -3.85 7.36 19.51
N GLY A 51 -4.08 6.03 19.53
CA GLY A 51 -5.40 5.41 19.61
C GLY A 51 -6.18 5.41 18.28
N GLN A 52 -6.09 6.50 17.52
CA GLN A 52 -6.45 6.59 16.11
C GLN A 52 -5.18 6.88 15.28
N ALA A 53 -5.15 6.38 14.05
CA ALA A 53 -4.09 6.72 13.10
C ALA A 53 -4.37 8.10 12.49
N PHE A 54 -3.42 9.01 12.64
CA PHE A 54 -3.45 10.33 12.01
C PHE A 54 -2.33 10.44 10.98
N LEU A 55 -2.62 11.09 9.85
CA LEU A 55 -1.58 11.50 8.92
C LEU A 55 -1.12 12.90 9.30
N VAL A 56 0.17 13.11 9.40
CA VAL A 56 0.78 14.43 9.61
C VAL A 56 1.59 14.77 8.37
N SER A 57 1.36 15.97 7.83
CA SER A 57 2.06 16.47 6.64
C SER A 57 2.73 17.81 6.94
N ALA A 58 4.02 17.90 6.64
CA ALA A 58 4.79 19.15 6.72
C ALA A 58 4.99 19.73 5.31
N SER A 59 4.85 21.04 5.17
CA SER A 59 4.97 21.71 3.87
C SER A 59 5.82 22.97 3.92
N MET A 60 6.39 23.31 2.77
CA MET A 60 7.09 24.58 2.52
C MET A 60 6.16 25.80 2.57
N ASP A 61 4.84 25.61 2.77
CA ASP A 61 3.94 26.73 3.10
C ASP A 61 4.10 27.20 4.56
N GLY A 62 5.00 26.56 5.33
CA GLY A 62 5.27 26.88 6.72
C GLY A 62 4.25 26.32 7.70
N VAL A 63 3.38 25.42 7.23
CA VAL A 63 2.29 24.84 8.03
C VAL A 63 2.47 23.32 8.09
N ILE A 64 2.18 22.77 9.27
CA ILE A 64 1.97 21.33 9.47
C ILE A 64 0.47 21.08 9.59
N LYS A 65 -0.05 20.13 8.82
CA LYS A 65 -1.47 19.72 8.88
C LYS A 65 -1.59 18.32 9.45
N ILE A 66 -2.66 18.09 10.19
CA ILE A 66 -3.02 16.80 10.77
C ILE A 66 -4.36 16.37 10.16
N TRP A 67 -4.40 15.17 9.62
CA TRP A 67 -5.55 14.59 8.94
C TRP A 67 -6.07 13.39 9.73
N ARG A 68 -7.39 13.25 9.78
CA ARG A 68 -8.11 12.18 10.47
C ARG A 68 -8.76 11.23 9.48
#